data_AF-A0A392T372-F1
#
_entry.id   AF-A0A392T372-F1
#
_cell.length_a   1.000
_cell.length_b   1.000
_cell.length_c   1.000
_cell.angle_alpha   90.00
_cell.angle_beta   90.00
_cell.angle_gamma   90.00
#
_symmetry.space_group_name_H-M   'P 1'
#
loop_
_entity.id
_entity.type
_entity.pdbx_description
1 polymer ?
#
loop_
_entity_poly.entity_id
_entity_poly.type
_entity_poly.pdbx_seq_one_letter_code
_entity_poly.pdbx_strand_id
1 'polypeptide(L)'
;ANVVADALSRKSLHMSSLMARELELIEEFRNLSLVCERTTRSVKVGMSRLTNDFLEEVVEKQKTDTRLIKYKALIEQGKKLDIEIDDHGVMRC
;
A
#
# COMPACT_ATOMS: atom_id res chain seq x y z
N ALA A 1 25.24 3.44 -36.73
CA ALA A 1 24.30 4.39 -36.11
C ALA A 1 23.59 3.84 -34.85
N ASN A 2 23.26 2.53 -34.76
CA ASN A 2 22.43 2.01 -33.67
C ASN A 2 23.13 1.70 -32.34
N VAL A 3 24.46 1.53 -32.32
CA VAL A 3 25.18 1.07 -31.11
C VAL A 3 25.13 2.11 -29.98
N VAL A 4 25.16 3.40 -30.34
CA VAL A 4 25.05 4.51 -29.39
C VAL A 4 23.63 4.62 -28.86
N ALA A 5 22.62 4.48 -29.72
CA ALA A 5 21.21 4.49 -29.33
C ALA A 5 20.88 3.32 -28.39
N ASP A 6 21.40 2.14 -28.68
CA ASP A 6 21.26 0.92 -27.87
C ASP A 6 21.95 1.04 -26.50
N ALA A 7 23.17 1.58 -26.45
CA ALA A 7 23.87 1.85 -25.20
C ALA A 7 23.14 2.88 -24.31
N LEU A 8 22.62 3.94 -24.92
CA LEU A 8 21.85 4.98 -24.21
C LEU A 8 20.53 4.42 -23.69
N SER A 9 19.84 3.59 -24.49
CA SER A 9 18.58 2.94 -24.12
C SER A 9 18.77 1.99 -22.93
N ARG A 10 19.83 1.16 -22.92
CA ARG A 10 20.18 0.32 -21.77
C ARG A 10 20.45 1.12 -20.49
N LYS A 11 21.18 2.23 -20.60
CA LYS A 11 21.45 3.11 -19.46
C LYS A 11 20.15 3.72 -18.92
N SER A 12 19.26 4.17 -19.80
CA SER A 12 17.96 4.70 -19.42
C SER A 12 17.11 3.64 -18.71
N LEU A 13 17.02 2.42 -19.26
CA LEU A 13 16.28 1.31 -18.66
C LEU A 13 16.82 0.93 -17.28
N HIS A 14 18.15 0.90 -17.13
CA HIS A 14 18.78 0.63 -15.84
C HIS A 14 18.44 1.70 -14.80
N MET A 15 18.46 2.98 -15.20
CA MET A 15 18.04 4.09 -14.32
C MET A 15 16.55 4.00 -13.98
N SER A 16 15.68 3.69 -14.93
CA SER A 16 14.25 3.46 -14.67
C SER A 16 14.01 2.32 -13.69
N SER A 17 14.77 1.22 -13.81
CA SER A 17 14.69 0.09 -12.86
C SER A 17 15.16 0.47 -11.46
N LEU A 18 16.24 1.25 -11.33
CA LEU A 18 16.70 1.77 -10.05
C LEU A 18 15.67 2.70 -9.41
N MET A 19 15.08 3.61 -10.19
CA MET A 19 14.07 4.55 -9.72
C MET A 19 12.79 3.84 -9.27
N ALA A 20 12.35 2.82 -10.01
CA ALA A 20 11.20 2.00 -9.61
C ALA A 20 11.46 1.30 -8.26
N ARG A 21 12.66 0.77 -8.07
CA ARG A 21 13.07 0.12 -6.81
C ARG A 21 13.20 1.11 -5.65
N GLU A 22 13.68 2.32 -5.92
CA GLU A 22 13.75 3.39 -4.92
C GLU A 22 12.35 3.84 -4.49
N LEU A 23 11.43 4.00 -5.43
CA LEU A 23 10.03 4.35 -5.15
C LEU A 23 9.31 3.26 -4.34
N GLU A 24 9.47 1.99 -4.72
CA GLU A 24 8.93 0.84 -3.97
C GLU A 24 9.44 0.85 -2.52
N LEU A 25 10.73 1.12 -2.32
CA LEU A 25 11.32 1.22 -0.98
C LEU A 25 10.75 2.41 -0.19
N ILE A 26 10.56 3.57 -0.83
CA ILE A 26 9.95 4.76 -0.20
C ILE A 26 8.49 4.49 0.20
N GLU A 27 7.72 3.79 -0.62
CA GLU A 27 6.34 3.41 -0.31
C GLU A 27 6.27 2.48 0.91
N GLU A 28 7.15 1.47 0.97
CA GLU A 28 7.26 0.58 2.12
C GLU A 28 7.68 1.32 3.40
N PHE A 29 8.54 2.34 3.28
CA PHE A 29 8.96 3.16 4.43
C PHE A 29 7.93 4.19 4.89
N ARG A 30 7.01 4.65 4.03
CA ARG A 30 6.07 5.75 4.32
C ARG A 30 5.19 5.49 5.55
N ASN A 31 4.84 4.23 5.79
CA ASN A 31 3.96 3.81 6.89
C ASN A 31 4.73 3.17 8.06
N LEU A 32 6.06 3.18 8.02
CA LEU A 32 6.89 2.43 8.95
C LEU A 32 7.16 3.24 10.22
N SER A 33 6.68 2.77 11.37
CA SER A 33 7.17 3.23 12.68
C SER A 33 8.35 2.37 13.11
N LEU A 34 9.52 2.98 13.27
CA LEU A 34 10.73 2.28 13.70
C LEU A 34 10.94 2.46 15.20
N VAL A 35 11.05 1.34 15.92
CA VAL A 35 11.51 1.35 17.31
C VAL A 35 13.03 1.18 17.30
N CYS A 36 13.74 2.15 17.85
CA CYS A 36 15.20 2.14 17.95
C CYS A 36 15.63 2.03 19.42
N GLU A 37 16.44 1.02 19.73
CA GLU A 37 17.07 0.84 21.04
C GLU A 37 18.59 0.97 20.90
N ARG A 38 19.19 1.92 21.61
CA ARG A 38 20.65 2.07 21.68
C ARG A 38 21.21 1.22 22.82
N THR A 39 22.20 0.39 22.49
CA THR A 39 23.07 -0.26 23.46
C THR A 39 24.45 0.42 23.47
N THR A 40 25.31 0.05 24.40
CA THR A 40 26.67 0.60 24.49
C THR A 40 27.55 0.30 23.27
N ARG A 41 27.22 -0.70 22.44
CA ARG A 41 28.02 -1.08 21.26
C ARG A 41 27.23 -1.23 19.97
N SER A 42 25.91 -1.08 20.01
CA SER A 42 25.07 -1.31 18.83
C SER A 42 23.77 -0.52 18.89
N VAL A 43 23.10 -0.44 17.74
CA VAL A 43 21.72 0.04 17.62
C VAL A 43 20.89 -1.14 17.16
N LYS A 44 19.81 -1.45 17.90
CA LYS A 44 18.78 -2.38 17.44
C LYS A 44 17.66 -1.56 16.82
N VAL A 45 17.24 -1.96 15.63
CA VAL A 45 16.10 -1.35 14.93
C VAL A 45 15.05 -2.44 14.77
N GLY A 46 13.85 -2.18 15.25
CA GLY A 46 12.68 -3.03 15.09
C GLY A 46 11.60 -2.32 14.28
N MET A 47 10.99 -3.03 13.34
CA MET A 47 9.82 -2.56 12.60
C MET A 47 8.58 -2.75 13.47
N SER A 48 7.89 -1.65 13.80
CA SER A 48 6.57 -1.70 14.40
C SER A 48 5.57 -1.11 13.42
N ARG A 49 4.66 -1.94 12.92
CA ARG A 49 3.55 -1.46 12.13
C ARG A 49 2.44 -1.09 13.12
N LEU A 50 2.17 0.20 13.28
CA LEU A 50 0.93 0.62 13.94
C LEU A 50 -0.20 0.32 12.95
N THR A 51 -0.73 -0.90 12.99
CA THR A 51 -2.02 -1.18 12.41
C THR A 51 -3.05 -0.46 13.26
N ASN A 52 -3.87 0.38 12.63
CA ASN A 52 -5.01 0.92 13.34
C ASN A 52 -6.08 -0.17 13.37
N ASP A 53 -6.16 -0.91 14.48
CA ASP A 53 -7.14 -1.98 14.71
C ASP A 53 -8.59 -1.48 14.49
N PHE A 54 -8.81 -0.17 14.55
CA PHE A 54 -10.09 0.46 14.20
C PHE A 54 -10.55 0.12 12.78
N LEU A 55 -9.66 0.12 11.78
CA LEU A 55 -10.07 -0.18 10.41
C LEU A 55 -10.47 -1.65 10.26
N GLU A 56 -9.77 -2.55 10.95
CA GLU A 56 -10.12 -3.97 11.00
C GLU A 56 -11.48 -4.16 11.70
N GLU A 57 -11.70 -3.49 12.84
CA GLU A 57 -12.99 -3.51 13.52
C GLU A 57 -14.12 -2.95 12.61
N VAL A 58 -13.87 -1.85 11.90
CA VAL A 58 -14.83 -1.29 10.95
C VAL A 58 -15.17 -2.33 9.88
N VAL A 59 -14.18 -2.98 9.27
CA VAL A 59 -14.43 -4.04 8.26
C VAL A 59 -15.29 -5.16 8.84
N GLU A 60 -14.97 -5.66 10.05
CA GLU A 60 -15.74 -6.72 10.70
C GLU A 60 -17.19 -6.30 11.02
N LYS A 61 -17.40 -5.07 11.49
CA LYS A 61 -18.74 -4.52 11.71
C LYS A 61 -19.50 -4.40 10.38
N GLN A 62 -18.86 -3.91 9.33
CA GLN A 62 -19.48 -3.76 8.01
C GLN A 62 -19.90 -5.10 7.39
N LYS A 63 -19.15 -6.19 7.64
CA LYS A 63 -19.50 -7.55 7.19
C LYS A 63 -20.83 -8.06 7.77
N THR A 64 -21.25 -7.52 8.92
CA THR A 64 -22.49 -7.95 9.60
C THR A 64 -23.65 -6.98 9.42
N ASP A 65 -23.40 -5.77 8.88
CA ASP A 65 -24.45 -4.79 8.61
C ASP A 65 -25.26 -5.19 7.37
N THR A 66 -26.55 -5.49 7.57
CA THR A 66 -27.45 -5.98 6.53
C THR A 66 -27.62 -5.01 5.36
N ARG A 67 -27.47 -3.69 5.57
CA ARG A 67 -27.59 -2.68 4.51
C ARG A 67 -26.31 -2.65 3.68
N LEU A 68 -25.15 -2.69 4.34
CA LEU A 68 -23.86 -2.70 3.67
C LEU A 68 -23.62 -3.98 2.87
N ILE A 69 -24.08 -5.14 3.36
CA ILE A 69 -24.07 -6.39 2.60
C ILE A 69 -24.83 -6.25 1.28
N LYS A 70 -26.00 -5.58 1.29
CA LYS A 70 -26.78 -5.33 0.07
C LYS A 70 -26.04 -4.41 -0.89
N TYR A 71 -25.42 -3.34 -0.39
CA TYR A 71 -24.63 -2.45 -1.24
C TYR A 71 -23.43 -3.16 -1.85
N LYS A 72 -22.71 -3.97 -1.06
CA LYS A 72 -21.61 -4.80 -1.56
C LYS A 72 -22.05 -5.69 -2.72
N ALA A 73 -23.16 -6.42 -2.57
CA ALA A 73 -23.68 -7.28 -3.63
C ALA A 73 -24.07 -6.50 -4.90
N LEU A 74 -24.58 -5.27 -4.77
CA LEU A 74 -24.91 -4.41 -5.91
C LEU A 74 -23.64 -3.88 -6.61
N ILE A 75 -22.60 -3.52 -5.84
CA ILE A 75 -21.29 -3.11 -6.36
C ILE A 75 -20.64 -4.26 -7.12
N GLU A 76 -20.68 -5.48 -6.57
CA GLU A 76 -20.16 -6.69 -7.22
C GLU A 76 -20.93 -7.04 -8.52
N GLN A 77 -22.19 -6.63 -8.63
CA GLN A 77 -22.98 -6.70 -9.87
C GLN A 77 -22.66 -5.58 -10.87
N GLY A 78 -21.73 -4.67 -10.54
CA GLY A 78 -21.33 -3.55 -11.38
C GLY A 78 -22.27 -2.34 -11.31
N LYS A 79 -23.18 -2.27 -10.33
CA LYS A 79 -24.01 -1.07 -10.15
C LYS A 79 -23.21 0.04 -9.49
N LYS A 80 -23.28 1.23 -10.07
CA LYS A 80 -22.67 2.43 -9.50
C LYS A 80 -23.55 2.96 -8.36
N LEU A 81 -22.97 3.07 -7.18
CA LEU A 81 -23.57 3.64 -5.97
C LEU A 81 -22.69 4.80 -5.48
N ASP A 82 -23.22 5.63 -4.59
CA ASP A 82 -22.46 6.68 -3.88
C ASP A 82 -21.58 6.08 -2.76
N ILE A 83 -21.39 4.76 -2.72
CA ILE A 83 -20.55 4.06 -1.74
C ILE A 83 -19.57 3.19 -2.53
N GLU A 84 -18.29 3.31 -2.20
CA GLU A 84 -17.18 2.57 -2.81
C GLU A 84 -16.42 1.77 -1.75
N ILE A 85 -15.74 0.70 -2.18
CA ILE A 85 -14.84 -0.08 -1.32
C ILE A 85 -13.42 0.38 -1.63
N ASP A 86 -12.70 0.84 -0.60
CA ASP A 86 -11.32 1.30 -0.76
C ASP A 86 -10.29 0.16 -0.76
N ASP A 87 -9.01 0.54 -0.82
CA ASP A 87 -7.86 -0.36 -0.78
C ASP A 87 -7.69 -1.11 0.55
N HIS A 88 -8.34 -0.64 1.61
CA HIS A 88 -8.39 -1.30 2.92
C HIS A 88 -9.63 -2.19 3.09
N GLY A 89 -10.48 -2.31 2.08
CA GLY A 89 -11.70 -3.13 2.13
C GLY A 89 -12.85 -2.49 2.90
N VAL A 90 -12.77 -1.20 3.21
CA VAL A 90 -13.80 -0.44 3.94
C VAL A 90 -14.76 0.21 2.94
N MET A 91 -16.06 0.06 3.16
CA MET A 91 -17.09 0.80 2.44
C MET A 91 -17.16 2.24 2.93
N ARG A 92 -17.01 3.20 2.03
CA ARG A 92 -16.99 4.65 2.28
C ARG A 92 -17.88 5.37 1.27
N CYS A 93 -18.49 6.48 1.68
CA CYS A 93 -19.29 7.35 0.82
C CYS A 93 -18.42 8.37 0.09
#